data_AF-A0A9W9RLS9-F1
#
_entry.id   AF-A0A9W9RLS9-F1
#
_cell.length_a   1.000
_cell.length_b   1.000
_cell.length_c   1.000
_cell.angle_alpha   90.00
_cell.angle_beta   90.00
_cell.angle_gamma   90.00
#
_symmetry.space_group_name_H-M   'P 1'
#
loop_
_entity.id
_entity.type
_entity.pdbx_description
1 polymer ?
#
loop_
_entity_poly.entity_id
_entity_poly.type
_entity_poly.pdbx_seq_one_letter_code
_entity_poly.pdbx_strand_id
1 'polypeptide(L)'
;MSSSENIISSLTANEIRLLVLGTVCTPVKMDFDKLANLAGIKRASAGAMWGRAKIKLERALGDELDSIESPTKTTKAKKVARSRKKNNKTEPVEEPAAESEMEGEPVVDAEASEDD
;
A
#
# COMPACT_ATOMS: atom_id res chain seq x y z
N MET A 1 23.64 -14.73 -15.92
CA MET A 1 22.31 -14.15 -15.65
C MET A 1 22.32 -12.74 -16.20
N SER A 2 21.38 -12.45 -17.09
CA SER A 2 21.27 -11.17 -17.79
C SER A 2 20.84 -10.09 -16.79
N SER A 3 21.34 -8.86 -16.90
CA SER A 3 21.15 -7.80 -15.89
C SER A 3 19.68 -7.47 -15.59
N SER A 4 18.80 -7.62 -16.58
CA SER A 4 17.35 -7.45 -16.46
C SER A 4 16.67 -8.53 -15.60
N GLU A 5 17.25 -9.73 -15.48
CA GLU A 5 16.74 -10.80 -14.62
C GLU A 5 16.87 -10.42 -13.14
N ASN A 6 17.90 -9.66 -12.76
CA ASN A 6 18.12 -9.21 -11.39
C ASN A 6 17.05 -8.19 -10.94
N ILE A 7 16.63 -7.30 -11.85
CA ILE A 7 15.60 -6.29 -11.55
C ILE A 7 14.26 -6.96 -11.29
N ILE A 8 13.86 -7.88 -12.17
CA ILE A 8 12.59 -8.60 -12.03
C ILE A 8 12.62 -9.47 -10.77
N SER A 9 13.75 -10.14 -10.49
CA SER A 9 13.92 -10.95 -9.28
C SER A 9 13.86 -10.14 -7.98
N SER A 10 14.14 -8.84 -8.03
CA SER A 10 14.00 -7.97 -6.86
C SER A 10 12.54 -7.75 -6.46
N LEU A 11 11.60 -7.83 -7.41
CA LEU A 11 10.18 -7.54 -7.23
C LEU A 11 9.40 -8.82 -6.90
N THR A 12 8.38 -8.69 -6.06
CA THR A 12 7.41 -9.78 -5.84
C THR A 12 6.44 -9.88 -7.01
N ALA A 13 5.81 -11.05 -7.20
CA ALA A 13 4.79 -11.24 -8.23
C ALA A 13 3.64 -10.20 -8.14
N ASN A 14 3.24 -9.84 -6.92
CA ASN A 14 2.22 -8.82 -6.69
C ASN A 14 2.70 -7.42 -7.08
N GLU A 15 3.95 -7.06 -6.78
CA GLU A 15 4.54 -5.79 -7.21
C GLU A 15 4.62 -5.70 -8.74
N ILE A 16 5.05 -6.78 -9.41
CA ILE A 16 5.09 -6.86 -10.87
C ILE A 16 3.67 -6.69 -11.45
N ARG A 17 2.69 -7.43 -10.91
CA ARG A 17 1.29 -7.32 -11.34
C ARG A 17 0.76 -5.89 -11.18
N LEU A 18 1.04 -5.23 -10.05
CA LEU A 18 0.64 -3.84 -9.80
C LEU A 18 1.30 -2.85 -10.76
N LEU A 19 2.58 -3.05 -11.11
CA LEU A 19 3.29 -2.21 -12.07
C LEU A 19 2.69 -2.34 -13.46
N VAL A 20 2.40 -3.56 -13.91
CA VAL A 20 1.77 -3.82 -15.23
C VAL A 20 0.37 -3.22 -15.29
N LEU A 21 -0.48 -3.48 -14.29
CA LEU A 21 -1.82 -2.88 -14.21
C LEU A 21 -1.76 -1.35 -14.09
N GLY A 22 -0.72 -0.81 -13.48
CA GLY A 22 -0.48 0.62 -13.41
C GLY A 22 -0.40 1.29 -14.79
N THR A 23 0.16 0.60 -15.80
CA THR A 23 0.33 1.18 -17.16
C THR A 23 -1.00 1.46 -17.86
N VAL A 24 -2.02 0.63 -17.63
CA VAL A 24 -3.36 0.83 -18.19
C VAL A 24 -4.20 1.81 -17.35
N CYS A 25 -3.77 2.12 -16.12
CA CYS A 25 -4.46 3.04 -15.21
C CYS A 25 -3.93 4.47 -15.27
N THR A 26 -3.00 4.80 -16.19
CA THR A 26 -2.36 6.11 -16.32
C THR A 26 -2.64 6.80 -17.65
N PRO A 27 -3.88 7.25 -17.95
CA PRO A 27 -4.12 8.04 -19.15
C PRO A 27 -3.52 9.46 -19.06
N VAL A 28 -3.50 10.05 -17.86
CA VAL A 28 -2.89 11.37 -17.57
C VAL A 28 -2.35 11.41 -16.14
N LYS A 29 -3.13 10.89 -15.20
CA LYS A 29 -2.77 10.67 -13.79
C LYS A 29 -3.13 9.24 -13.40
N MET A 30 -2.48 8.74 -12.37
CA MET A 30 -2.77 7.41 -11.84
C MET A 30 -4.19 7.36 -11.27
N ASP A 31 -5.02 6.49 -11.85
CA ASP A 31 -6.34 6.18 -11.35
C ASP A 31 -6.26 5.02 -10.35
N PHE A 32 -6.15 5.36 -9.06
CA PHE A 32 -6.03 4.37 -7.99
C PHE A 32 -7.33 3.58 -7.74
N ASP A 33 -8.50 4.08 -8.17
CA ASP A 33 -9.74 3.31 -8.07
C ASP A 33 -9.75 2.19 -9.10
N LYS A 34 -9.40 2.50 -10.35
CA LYS A 34 -9.26 1.48 -11.40
C LYS A 34 -8.19 0.47 -11.06
N LEU A 35 -7.04 0.93 -10.56
CA LEU A 35 -5.95 0.03 -10.16
C LEU A 35 -6.38 -0.91 -9.03
N ALA A 36 -7.08 -0.38 -8.02
CA ALA A 36 -7.63 -1.15 -6.91
C ALA A 36 -8.63 -2.21 -7.39
N ASN A 37 -9.54 -1.84 -8.29
CA ASN A 37 -10.53 -2.76 -8.85
C ASN A 37 -9.87 -3.88 -9.68
N LEU A 38 -8.90 -3.54 -10.54
CA LEU A 38 -8.18 -4.54 -11.36
C LEU A 38 -7.28 -5.46 -10.54
N ALA A 39 -6.72 -4.95 -9.44
CA ALA A 39 -5.88 -5.73 -8.55
C ALA A 39 -6.66 -6.47 -7.45
N GLY A 40 -7.95 -6.17 -7.26
CA GLY A 40 -8.79 -6.77 -6.22
C GLY A 40 -8.39 -6.36 -4.80
N ILE A 41 -7.92 -5.12 -4.61
CA ILE A 41 -7.42 -4.61 -3.33
C ILE A 41 -8.09 -3.28 -2.97
N LYS A 42 -7.95 -2.85 -1.71
CA LYS A 42 -8.45 -1.53 -1.27
C LYS A 42 -7.67 -0.39 -1.94
N ARG A 43 -8.35 0.71 -2.29
CA ARG A 43 -7.74 1.92 -2.87
C ARG A 43 -6.49 2.41 -2.14
N ALA A 44 -6.57 2.51 -0.81
CA ALA A 44 -5.44 2.95 0.02
C ALA A 44 -4.23 1.99 -0.10
N SER A 45 -4.51 0.69 -0.22
CA SER A 45 -3.48 -0.33 -0.42
C SER A 45 -2.88 -0.23 -1.83
N ALA A 46 -3.69 -0.03 -2.87
CA ALA A 46 -3.21 0.17 -4.23
C ALA A 46 -2.23 1.34 -4.33
N GLY A 47 -2.56 2.49 -3.72
CA GLY A 47 -1.66 3.65 -3.69
C GLY A 47 -0.33 3.35 -3.00
N ALA A 48 -0.36 2.76 -1.81
CA ALA A 48 0.84 2.45 -1.05
C ALA A 48 1.71 1.37 -1.73
N MET A 49 1.09 0.29 -2.22
CA MET A 49 1.79 -0.82 -2.86
C MET A 49 2.38 -0.40 -4.20
N TRP A 50 1.63 0.33 -5.03
CA TRP A 50 2.14 0.80 -6.31
C TRP A 50 3.30 1.77 -6.12
N GLY A 51 3.19 2.73 -5.19
CA GLY A 51 4.27 3.67 -4.89
C GLY A 51 5.55 2.95 -4.42
N ARG A 52 5.42 1.95 -3.55
CA ARG A 52 6.56 1.14 -3.10
C ARG A 52 7.17 0.32 -4.24
N ALA A 53 6.34 -0.34 -5.04
CA ALA A 53 6.79 -1.13 -6.19
C ALA A 53 7.55 -0.25 -7.20
N LYS A 54 7.05 0.97 -7.46
CA LYS A 54 7.70 1.94 -8.35
C LYS A 54 9.06 2.38 -7.81
N ILE A 55 9.14 2.79 -6.55
CA ILE A 55 10.43 3.19 -5.93
C ILE A 55 11.44 2.04 -5.95
N LYS A 56 10.97 0.81 -5.73
CA LYS A 56 11.82 -0.38 -5.74
C LYS A 56 12.35 -0.68 -7.15
N LEU A 57 11.50 -0.56 -8.17
CA LEU A 57 11.90 -0.67 -9.58
C LEU A 57 12.91 0.42 -9.96
N GLU A 58 12.65 1.68 -9.61
CA GLU A 58 13.55 2.81 -9.87
C GLU A 58 14.92 2.60 -9.23
N ARG A 59 14.96 2.06 -8.01
CA ARG A 59 16.21 1.75 -7.33
C ARG A 59 16.95 0.60 -7.98
N ALA A 60 16.25 -0.49 -8.34
CA ALA A 60 16.87 -1.62 -9.02
C ALA A 60 17.47 -1.21 -10.37
N LEU A 61 16.82 -0.29 -11.08
CA LEU A 61 17.31 0.26 -12.34
C LEU A 61 18.46 1.26 -12.14
N GLY A 62 18.40 2.09 -11.09
CA GLY A 62 19.48 3.01 -10.72
C GLY A 62 20.75 2.27 -10.29
N ASP A 63 20.61 1.24 -9.46
CA ASP A 63 21.71 0.36 -9.05
C ASP A 63 22.29 -0.39 -10.28
N GLU A 64 21.48 -0.72 -11.30
CA GLU A 64 21.96 -1.26 -12.58
C GLU A 64 22.78 -0.22 -13.37
N LEU A 65 22.25 0.99 -13.54
CA LEU A 65 22.94 2.09 -14.24
C LEU A 65 24.28 2.46 -13.57
N ASP A 66 24.31 2.50 -12.24
CA ASP A 66 25.54 2.74 -11.47
C ASP A 66 26.51 1.53 -11.55
N SER A 67 26.00 0.31 -11.76
CA SER A 67 26.85 -0.89 -11.97
C SER A 67 27.43 -0.98 -13.38
N ILE A 68 26.85 -0.26 -14.36
CA ILE A 68 27.44 -0.06 -15.70
C ILE A 68 28.41 1.14 -15.62
N GLU A 69 29.29 1.14 -14.62
CA GLU A 69 30.45 2.03 -14.63
C GLU A 69 31.39 1.56 -15.75
N SER A 70 31.46 2.35 -16.83
CA SER A 70 32.56 2.30 -17.81
C SER A 70 33.91 2.27 -17.06
N PRO A 71 34.97 1.60 -17.56
CA PRO A 71 36.25 1.39 -16.83
C PRO A 71 37.02 2.65 -16.41
N THR A 72 36.43 3.83 -16.54
CA THR A 72 36.98 5.10 -16.12
C THR A 72 35.88 5.92 -15.47
N LYS A 73 35.77 5.90 -14.14
CA LYS A 73 35.74 7.12 -13.28
C LYS A 73 35.51 6.81 -11.80
N THR A 74 36.40 7.38 -11.01
CA THR A 74 36.37 7.69 -9.57
C THR A 74 35.01 7.67 -8.87
N THR A 75 34.87 6.73 -7.94
CA THR A 75 33.82 6.61 -6.92
C THR A 75 33.52 7.93 -6.19
N LYS A 76 32.27 8.37 -6.19
CA LYS A 76 31.77 9.40 -5.25
C LYS A 76 30.75 8.82 -4.27
N ALA A 77 30.90 9.25 -3.03
CA ALA A 77 30.39 8.63 -1.83
C ALA A 77 28.85 8.62 -1.67
N LYS A 78 28.42 7.52 -1.04
CA LYS A 78 27.07 7.15 -0.56
C LYS A 78 26.38 8.28 0.23
N LYS A 79 25.22 8.76 -0.24
CA LYS A 79 24.36 9.69 0.53
C LYS A 79 23.62 8.95 1.64
N VAL A 80 23.75 9.45 2.86
CA VAL A 80 23.15 8.93 4.10
C VAL A 80 21.63 9.12 4.09
N ALA A 81 20.88 8.05 4.36
CA ALA A 81 19.43 8.08 4.47
C ALA A 81 18.99 8.77 5.77
N ARG A 82 18.20 9.84 5.66
CA ARG A 82 17.64 10.60 6.78
C ARG A 82 16.37 9.89 7.26
N SER A 83 16.44 9.18 8.40
CA SER A 83 15.30 8.52 9.02
C SER A 83 14.35 9.56 9.66
N ARG A 84 13.09 9.61 9.22
CA ARG A 84 12.04 10.33 9.95
C ARG A 84 11.44 9.39 10.99
N LYS A 85 11.75 9.66 12.26
CA LYS A 85 11.14 9.02 13.43
C LYS A 85 9.68 9.47 13.55
N LYS A 86 8.74 8.54 13.35
CA LYS A 86 7.31 8.76 13.63
C LYS A 86 7.09 8.50 15.12
N ASN A 87 6.85 9.57 15.89
CA ASN A 87 6.42 9.44 17.29
C ASN A 87 5.00 8.86 17.30
N ASN A 88 4.86 7.66 17.87
CA ASN A 88 3.60 7.12 18.35
C ASN A 88 3.52 7.53 19.83
N LYS A 89 2.52 8.32 20.24
CA LYS A 89 2.19 8.49 21.66
C LYS A 89 0.76 8.02 21.87
N THR A 90 0.73 6.93 22.61
CA THR A 90 -0.38 6.15 23.15
C THR A 90 -1.33 7.02 23.99
N GLU A 91 -2.60 6.62 24.01
CA GLU A 91 -3.69 7.10 24.87
C GLU A 91 -3.32 7.11 26.37
N PRO A 92 -4.08 7.86 27.18
CA PRO A 92 -4.48 7.38 28.48
C PRO A 92 -6.01 7.24 28.56
N VAL A 93 -6.42 6.05 28.99
CA VAL A 93 -7.73 5.71 29.55
C VAL A 93 -8.06 6.62 30.74
N GLU A 94 -9.28 7.15 30.78
CA GLU A 94 -9.99 7.46 32.03
C GLU A 94 -11.52 7.39 31.78
N GLU A 95 -12.14 6.31 32.23
CA GLU A 95 -13.51 6.33 32.79
C GLU A 95 -13.43 6.97 34.19
N PRO A 96 -14.46 7.69 34.72
CA PRO A 96 -15.76 7.05 35.01
C PRO A 96 -17.04 7.93 34.93
N ALA A 97 -18.17 7.23 34.80
CA ALA A 97 -19.50 7.40 35.40
C ALA A 97 -20.13 8.80 35.57
N ALA A 98 -21.33 9.01 35.00
CA ALA A 98 -22.60 9.10 35.75
C ALA A 98 -23.78 9.55 34.84
N GLU A 99 -24.83 8.71 34.80
CA GLU A 99 -26.28 9.02 34.92
C GLU A 99 -26.89 10.09 33.97
N SER A 100 -27.93 9.84 33.17
CA SER A 100 -29.28 9.38 33.56
C SER A 100 -30.21 9.42 32.32
N GLU A 101 -31.19 8.51 32.28
CA GLU A 101 -32.56 8.64 31.68
C GLU A 101 -32.67 8.86 30.15
N MET A 102 -33.60 8.28 29.37
CA MET A 102 -34.93 7.71 29.60
C MET A 102 -35.35 6.94 28.32
N GLU A 103 -36.00 5.79 28.50
CA GLU A 103 -37.10 5.23 27.70
C GLU A 103 -37.00 4.95 26.19
N GLY A 104 -37.40 3.74 25.82
CA GLY A 104 -37.85 3.41 24.46
C GLY A 104 -37.70 1.93 24.12
N GLU A 105 -38.57 1.09 24.69
CA GLU A 105 -38.72 -0.34 24.37
C GLU A 105 -38.97 -0.59 22.87
N PRO A 106 -38.43 -1.67 22.28
CA PRO A 106 -39.07 -2.34 21.16
C PRO A 106 -39.73 -3.63 21.66
N VAL A 107 -41.03 -3.55 21.94
CA VAL A 107 -41.89 -4.73 22.12
C VAL A 107 -42.48 -5.16 20.78
N VAL A 108 -42.19 -6.43 20.44
CA VAL A 108 -43.04 -7.41 19.72
C VAL A 108 -43.42 -7.08 18.25
N ASP A 109 -43.46 -8.00 17.29
CA ASP A 109 -43.92 -9.39 17.35
C ASP A 109 -43.11 -10.30 16.42
N ALA A 110 -42.74 -11.45 16.97
CA ALA A 110 -42.54 -12.69 16.24
C ALA A 110 -43.62 -13.65 16.71
N GLU A 111 -44.54 -14.06 15.84
CA GLU A 111 -45.39 -15.22 16.04
C GLU A 111 -45.59 -15.89 14.67
N ALA A 112 -45.24 -17.17 14.64
CA ALA A 112 -45.48 -18.12 13.58
C ALA A 112 -46.58 -19.09 14.03
N SER A 113 -47.47 -19.50 13.13
CA SER A 113 -48.29 -20.73 13.16
C SER A 113 -49.17 -20.73 11.89
N GLU A 114 -49.04 -21.66 10.93
CA GLU A 114 -49.49 -23.07 10.86
C GLU A 114 -51.02 -23.28 10.70
N ASP A 115 -51.35 -24.00 9.62
CA ASP A 115 -52.48 -24.90 9.31
C ASP A 115 -53.92 -24.60 9.77
N ASP A 116 -54.83 -24.44 8.79
CA ASP A 116 -55.98 -25.34 8.53
C ASP A 116 -56.42 -25.25 7.05
#